data_AF-A0ABD0NX67-F1
#
_entry.id   AF-A0ABD0NX67-F1
#
_cell.length_a   1.000
_cell.length_b   1.000
_cell.length_c   1.000
_cell.angle_alpha   90.00
_cell.angle_beta   90.00
_cell.angle_gamma   90.00
#
_symmetry.space_group_name_H-M   'P 1'
#
loop_
_entity.id
_entity.type
_entity.pdbx_description
1 polymer ?
#
loop_
_entity_poly.entity_id
_entity_poly.type
_entity_poly.pdbx_seq_one_letter_code
_entity_poly.pdbx_strand_id
1 'polypeptide(L)'
;VNRGSTMCLSLAQNAIDGNRHYDLFKGSCTQTDTESNPWWRVDLMKTYSVASVALTNRGDCCSEQLNGAVVHIGDSLNSEGRENPV
;
A
#
# COMPACT_ATOMS: atom_id res chain seq x y z
N VAL A 1 6.97 -3.45 6.54
CA VAL A 1 5.58 -2.99 6.72
C VAL A 1 5.64 -1.67 7.46
N ASN A 2 5.30 -0.54 6.80
CA ASN A 2 5.18 0.74 7.51
C ASN A 2 3.98 0.68 8.46
N ARG A 3 4.06 1.35 9.60
CA ARG A 3 3.02 1.28 10.64
C ARG A 3 1.72 1.87 10.05
N GLY A 4 0.68 1.04 9.96
CA GLY A 4 -0.66 1.52 9.63
C GLY A 4 -1.12 2.53 10.69
N SER A 5 -2.12 3.33 10.34
CA SER A 5 -2.67 4.34 11.24
C SER A 5 -3.12 3.74 12.57
N THR A 6 -3.15 4.55 13.62
CA THR A 6 -3.74 4.19 14.93
C THR A 6 -5.22 3.81 14.86
N MET A 7 -5.89 4.05 13.73
CA MET A 7 -7.24 3.55 13.46
C MET A 7 -7.23 2.02 13.20
N CYS A 8 -7.82 1.28 14.14
CA CYS A 8 -7.87 -0.20 14.18
C CYS A 8 -8.37 -0.88 12.89
N LEU A 9 -9.16 -0.17 12.07
CA LEU A 9 -9.75 -0.71 10.83
C LEU A 9 -8.82 -0.64 9.60
N SER A 10 -7.65 -0.02 9.69
CA SER A 10 -6.86 0.43 8.52
C SER A 10 -5.45 -0.17 8.41
N LEU A 11 -5.27 -1.38 8.94
CA LEU A 11 -3.98 -2.08 9.02
C LEU A 11 -3.37 -2.32 7.64
N ALA A 12 -2.04 -2.24 7.54
CA ALA A 12 -1.31 -2.45 6.29
C ALA A 12 -1.60 -3.79 5.58
N GLN A 13 -1.95 -4.84 6.32
CA GLN A 13 -2.28 -6.15 5.75
C GLN A 13 -3.58 -6.14 4.92
N ASN A 14 -4.46 -5.16 5.12
CA ASN A 14 -5.75 -5.12 4.45
C ASN A 14 -5.60 -4.94 2.92
N ALA A 15 -4.51 -4.33 2.44
CA ALA A 15 -4.23 -4.20 1.00
C ALA A 15 -3.94 -5.54 0.30
N ILE A 16 -3.70 -6.61 1.07
CA ILE A 16 -3.38 -7.96 0.56
C ILE A 16 -4.30 -9.03 1.17
N ASP A 17 -5.45 -8.64 1.72
CA ASP A 17 -6.39 -9.56 2.36
C ASP A 17 -7.28 -10.33 1.37
N GLY A 18 -7.19 -10.01 0.08
CA GLY A 18 -7.99 -10.62 -1.00
C GLY A 18 -9.38 -10.00 -1.20
N ASN A 19 -9.75 -9.03 -0.39
CA ASN A 19 -10.96 -8.24 -0.52
C ASN A 19 -10.63 -6.88 -1.18
N ARG A 20 -11.50 -6.41 -2.07
CA ARG A 20 -11.31 -5.16 -2.84
C ARG A 20 -12.35 -4.11 -2.43
N HIS A 21 -12.91 -4.22 -1.22
CA HIS A 21 -13.91 -3.26 -0.78
C HIS A 21 -13.27 -1.89 -0.61
N TYR A 22 -13.80 -0.90 -1.32
CA TYR A 22 -13.22 0.44 -1.42
C TYR A 22 -13.57 1.37 -0.23
N ASP A 23 -14.32 0.87 0.76
CA ASP A 23 -14.82 1.66 1.89
C ASP A 23 -13.97 1.32 3.10
N LEU A 24 -13.25 2.32 3.63
CA LEU A 24 -12.33 2.15 4.75
C LEU A 24 -13.01 1.51 5.96
N PHE A 25 -14.26 1.84 6.22
CA PHE A 25 -14.99 1.34 7.38
C PHE A 25 -15.47 -0.11 7.22
N LYS A 26 -15.28 -0.72 6.05
CA LYS A 26 -15.48 -2.16 5.82
C LYS A 26 -14.24 -3.00 6.12
N GLY A 27 -13.15 -2.37 6.55
CA GLY A 27 -11.97 -3.05 7.10
C GLY A 27 -11.06 -3.71 6.06
N SER A 28 -11.19 -3.34 4.77
CA SER A 28 -10.36 -3.88 3.67
C SER A 28 -9.43 -2.83 3.04
N CYS A 29 -9.56 -1.55 3.41
CA CYS A 29 -8.58 -0.54 3.03
C CYS A 29 -7.46 -0.42 4.08
N THR A 30 -6.31 0.06 3.63
CA THR A 30 -5.19 0.48 4.50
C THR A 30 -5.16 2.00 4.57
N GLN A 31 -4.68 2.56 5.68
CA GLN A 31 -4.39 3.98 5.78
C GLN A 31 -3.11 4.18 6.61
N THR A 32 -2.23 5.06 6.18
CA THR A 32 -1.11 5.53 7.01
C THR A 32 -1.59 6.63 7.95
N ASP A 33 -0.75 7.04 8.90
CA ASP A 33 -0.95 8.33 9.54
C ASP A 33 -0.66 9.47 8.54
N THR A 34 -0.84 10.72 8.97
CA THR A 34 -0.49 11.88 8.14
C THR A 34 1.03 12.02 8.06
N GLU A 35 1.61 11.74 6.89
CA GLU A 35 3.05 11.80 6.63
C GLU A 35 3.33 12.60 5.35
N SER A 36 4.54 13.13 5.18
CA SER A 36 4.92 13.90 3.98
C SER A 36 5.17 13.05 2.74
N ASN A 37 5.58 11.79 2.92
CA ASN A 37 5.82 10.83 1.85
C ASN A 37 5.37 9.44 2.33
N PRO A 38 4.05 9.22 2.48
CA PRO A 38 3.53 7.97 2.99
C PRO A 38 3.83 6.84 2.01
N TRP A 39 4.16 5.68 2.54
CA TRP A 39 4.51 4.52 1.73
C TRP A 39 4.00 3.24 2.36
N TRP A 40 3.72 2.28 1.50
CA TRP A 40 3.35 0.92 1.86
C TRP A 40 4.21 -0.06 1.05
N ARG A 41 4.52 -1.21 1.64
CA ARG A 41 5.32 -2.24 0.99
C ARG A 41 4.80 -3.62 1.38
N VAL A 42 4.71 -4.50 0.38
CA VAL A 42 4.60 -5.94 0.56
C VAL A 42 5.96 -6.59 0.36
N ASP A 43 6.25 -7.57 1.21
CA ASP A 43 7.38 -8.48 1.03
C ASP A 43 6.84 -9.80 0.49
N LEU A 44 7.25 -10.19 -0.72
CA LEU A 44 6.82 -11.43 -1.37
C LEU A 44 7.57 -12.66 -0.83
N MET A 45 8.51 -12.47 0.11
CA MET A 45 9.34 -13.49 0.78
C MET A 45 10.36 -14.20 -0.13
N LYS A 46 10.20 -14.10 -1.45
CA LYS A 46 11.10 -14.62 -2.50
C LYS A 46 11.03 -13.70 -3.71
N THR A 47 12.03 -13.81 -4.59
CA THR A 47 12.05 -13.11 -5.87
C THR A 47 11.08 -13.77 -6.86
N TYR A 48 10.24 -12.95 -7.48
CA TYR A 48 9.32 -13.34 -8.55
C TYR A 48 9.45 -12.37 -9.72
N SER A 49 9.25 -12.87 -10.94
CA SER A 49 8.98 -12.01 -12.09
C SER A 49 7.56 -11.44 -11.98
N VAL A 50 7.45 -10.13 -11.74
CA VAL A 50 6.15 -9.45 -11.61
C VAL A 50 5.63 -9.09 -12.99
N ALA A 51 4.54 -9.74 -13.43
CA ALA A 51 3.92 -9.47 -14.72
C ALA A 51 2.93 -8.29 -14.68
N SER A 52 2.26 -8.09 -13.54
CA SER A 52 1.25 -7.04 -13.39
C SER A 52 1.08 -6.67 -11.93
N VAL A 53 0.80 -5.39 -11.68
CA VAL A 53 0.37 -4.87 -10.38
C VAL A 53 -0.99 -4.20 -10.57
N ALA A 54 -1.94 -4.51 -9.67
CA ALA A 54 -3.26 -3.89 -9.67
C ALA A 54 -3.50 -3.25 -8.30
N LEU A 55 -3.84 -1.96 -8.29
CA LEU A 55 -4.18 -1.20 -7.09
C LEU A 55 -5.68 -0.89 -7.08
N THR A 56 -6.32 -1.11 -5.94
CA THR A 56 -7.70 -0.65 -5.70
C THR A 56 -7.63 0.56 -4.79
N ASN A 57 -8.10 1.72 -5.27
CA ASN A 57 -8.11 2.95 -4.48
C ASN A 57 -9.31 2.95 -3.50
N ARG A 58 -9.18 3.71 -2.42
CA ARG A 58 -10.30 4.05 -1.54
C ARG A 58 -11.35 4.85 -2.33
N GLY A 59 -12.62 4.54 -2.11
CA GLY A 59 -13.73 5.10 -2.89
C GLY A 59 -14.85 5.74 -2.06
N ASP A 60 -14.87 5.58 -0.73
CA ASP A 60 -15.85 6.24 0.15
C ASP A 60 -15.52 7.71 0.43
N CYS A 61 -14.25 8.10 0.36
CA CYS A 61 -13.77 9.47 0.35
C CYS A 61 -12.31 9.50 -0.10
N CYS A 62 -11.76 10.71 -0.22
CA CYS A 62 -10.32 10.91 -0.09
C CYS A 62 -9.48 10.21 -1.17
N SER A 63 -10.09 9.91 -2.32
CA SER A 63 -9.47 9.21 -3.44
C SER A 63 -8.25 9.94 -3.99
N GLU A 64 -8.20 11.25 -3.80
CA GLU A 64 -7.09 12.12 -4.18
C GLU A 64 -5.80 11.84 -3.43
N GLN A 65 -5.83 11.13 -2.29
CA GLN A 65 -4.63 10.79 -1.52
C GLN A 65 -3.66 9.87 -2.28
N LEU A 66 -4.16 9.12 -3.27
CA LEU A 66 -3.33 8.26 -4.11
C LEU A 66 -2.81 8.98 -5.37
N ASN A 67 -3.17 10.24 -5.58
CA ASN A 67 -2.70 11.01 -6.74
C ASN A 67 -1.19 11.20 -6.68
N GLY A 68 -0.51 10.86 -7.78
CA GLY A 68 0.96 10.94 -7.85
C GLY A 68 1.69 9.79 -7.17
N ALA A 69 0.98 8.73 -6.73
CA ALA A 69 1.61 7.52 -6.23
C ALA A 69 2.50 6.86 -7.30
N VAL A 70 3.66 6.38 -6.88
CA VAL A 70 4.63 5.67 -7.71
C VAL A 70 4.78 4.24 -7.19
N VAL A 71 4.78 3.27 -8.10
CA VAL A 71 5.02 1.86 -7.77
C VAL A 71 6.47 1.54 -8.10
N HIS A 72 7.19 1.03 -7.09
CA HIS A 72 8.56 0.58 -7.23
C HIS A 72 8.63 -0.94 -7.05
N ILE A 73 9.38 -1.64 -7.90
CA ILE A 73 9.51 -3.10 -7.89
C ILE A 73 10.98 -3.49 -7.96
N GLY A 74 11.45 -4.28 -7.00
CA GLY A 74 12.80 -4.82 -7.01
C GLY A 74 13.17 -5.54 -5.71
N ASP A 75 14.36 -6.14 -5.72
CA ASP A 75 14.87 -6.94 -4.60
C ASP A 75 15.69 -6.12 -3.57
N SER A 76 15.92 -4.82 -3.82
CA SER A 76 16.73 -3.98 -2.93
C SER A 76 15.92 -3.51 -1.72
N LEU A 77 16.56 -3.53 -0.54
CA LEU A 77 16.04 -2.94 0.70
C LEU A 77 16.64 -1.56 1.00
N ASN A 78 17.46 -1.00 0.10
CA ASN A 78 17.95 0.37 0.25
C ASN A 78 16.75 1.31 0.42
N SER A 79 16.83 2.20 1.43
CA SER A 79 15.77 3.13 1.81
C SER A 79 14.36 2.50 1.94
N GLU A 80 14.29 1.27 2.50
CA GLU A 80 13.07 0.46 2.64
C GLU A 80 12.47 -0.02 1.32
N GLY A 81 13.27 -0.07 0.26
CA GLY A 81 12.87 -0.47 -1.09
C GLY A 81 12.22 0.63 -1.92
N ARG A 82 12.25 1.89 -1.43
CA ARG A 82 11.67 3.06 -2.10
C ARG A 82 12.50 3.58 -3.27
N GLU A 83 13.71 3.08 -3.43
CA GLU A 83 14.61 3.38 -4.55
C GLU A 83 14.69 2.25 -5.59
N ASN A 84 13.81 1.25 -5.50
CA ASN A 84 13.71 0.25 -6.56
C ASN A 84 13.24 0.89 -7.88
N PRO A 85 13.55 0.28 -9.05
CA PRO A 85 13.05 0.77 -10.33
C PRO A 85 11.52 0.86 -10.40
N VAL A 86 11.03 1.78 -11.24
CA VAL A 86 9.62 1.90 -11.64
C VAL A 86 9.36 1.04 -12.87
#